data_AF-A0AAX6I6C9-F1
#
_entry.id   AF-A0AAX6I6C9-F1
#
_cell.length_a   1.000
_cell.length_b   1.000
_cell.length_c   1.000
_cell.angle_alpha   90.00
_cell.angle_beta   90.00
_cell.angle_gamma   90.00
#
_symmetry.space_group_name_H-M   'P 1'
#
loop_
_entity.id
_entity.type
_entity.pdbx_description
1 polymer ?
#
loop_
_entity_poly.entity_id
_entity_poly.type
_entity_poly.pdbx_seq_one_letter_code
_entity_poly.pdbx_strand_id
1 'polypeptide(L)'
;MATRIAVDHLDNISQKFDFSINDIEPLVQTCMTTLSSKIVNRCKRTLAEIPVKAVLAVVDLERKDVNLDLIKVEGKVGGKLEDTELIFGIVVDKDMSHPHMPKQMENAKLAILTCSFEPPKPETKHKVDIDTVEKFQTLRHQEQKYFDEMVQKCKDVGSTLVICQCGFRR
;
A
#
# COMPACT_ATOMS: atom_id res chain seq x y z
N MET A 1 -1.73 38.28 -27.48
CA MET A 1 -2.99 39.06 -27.42
C MET A 1 -4.22 38.18 -27.58
N ALA A 2 -4.29 37.34 -28.63
CA ALA A 2 -5.42 36.41 -28.85
C ALA A 2 -5.64 35.39 -27.71
N THR A 3 -4.56 34.83 -27.14
CA THR A 3 -4.64 33.88 -26.02
C THR A 3 -5.32 34.47 -24.79
N ARG A 4 -5.02 35.73 -24.45
CA ARG A 4 -5.63 36.42 -23.32
C ARG A 4 -7.14 36.61 -23.52
N ILE A 5 -7.53 37.08 -24.71
CA ILE A 5 -8.96 37.27 -25.05
C ILE A 5 -9.72 35.94 -24.96
N ALA A 6 -9.10 34.83 -25.38
CA ALA A 6 -9.70 33.51 -25.26
C ALA A 6 -9.89 33.08 -23.79
N VAL A 7 -8.91 33.31 -22.92
CA VAL A 7 -9.03 33.00 -21.47
C VAL A 7 -10.11 33.85 -20.81
N ASP A 8 -10.13 35.16 -21.09
CA ASP A 8 -11.15 36.08 -20.56
C ASP A 8 -12.57 35.65 -21.01
N HIS A 9 -12.71 35.12 -22.23
CA HIS A 9 -13.99 34.61 -22.72
C HIS A 9 -14.39 33.28 -22.06
N LEU A 10 -13.43 32.39 -21.78
CA LEU A 10 -13.68 31.15 -21.04
C LEU A 10 -14.21 31.43 -19.63
N ASP A 11 -13.64 32.42 -18.94
CA ASP A 11 -14.11 32.81 -17.60
C ASP A 11 -15.58 33.26 -17.62
N ASN A 12 -15.99 34.00 -18.66
CA ASN A 12 -17.37 34.46 -18.84
C ASN A 12 -18.37 33.33 -19.14
N ILE A 13 -17.93 32.25 -19.80
CA ILE A 13 -18.78 31.09 -20.16
C ILE A 13 -18.76 30.03 -19.05
N SER A 14 -17.73 30.04 -18.18
CA SER A 14 -17.56 29.03 -17.15
C SER A 14 -18.73 29.01 -16.16
N GLN A 15 -19.21 27.81 -15.85
CA GLN A 15 -20.24 27.59 -14.83
C GLN A 15 -19.60 26.94 -13.61
N LYS A 16 -19.88 27.48 -12.43
CA LYS A 16 -19.44 26.90 -11.15
C LYS A 16 -20.48 25.87 -10.70
N PHE A 17 -20.00 24.70 -10.33
CA PHE A 17 -20.79 23.65 -9.71
C PHE A 17 -20.34 23.56 -8.25
N ASP A 18 -21.26 23.84 -7.34
CA ASP A 18 -21.02 23.61 -5.92
C ASP A 18 -21.08 22.11 -5.65
N PHE A 19 -20.18 21.63 -4.79
CA PHE A 19 -20.19 20.26 -4.30
C PHE A 19 -20.11 20.29 -2.78
N SER A 20 -20.61 19.23 -2.14
CA SER A 20 -20.47 19.04 -0.71
C SER A 20 -19.94 17.64 -0.43
N ILE A 21 -19.44 17.39 0.78
CA ILE A 21 -18.96 16.06 1.17
C ILE A 21 -20.09 15.01 1.03
N ASN A 22 -21.34 15.43 1.19
CA ASN A 22 -22.52 14.58 1.07
C ASN A 22 -23.06 14.51 -0.36
N ASP A 23 -22.70 15.45 -1.23
CA ASP A 23 -23.12 15.51 -2.62
C ASP A 23 -21.92 15.59 -3.55
N ILE A 24 -21.46 14.40 -3.93
CA ILE A 24 -20.31 14.17 -4.80
C ILE A 24 -20.71 13.95 -6.26
N GLU A 25 -22.01 13.94 -6.56
CA GLU A 25 -22.56 13.59 -7.86
C GLU A 25 -22.02 14.48 -9.00
N PRO A 26 -21.87 15.81 -8.85
CA PRO A 26 -21.28 16.65 -9.90
C PRO A 26 -19.84 16.25 -10.27
N LEU A 27 -19.06 15.83 -9.27
CA LEU A 27 -17.68 15.37 -9.46
C LEU A 27 -17.66 14.00 -10.17
N VAL A 28 -18.54 13.09 -9.75
CA VAL A 28 -18.68 11.77 -10.37
C VAL A 28 -19.11 11.90 -11.83
N GLN A 29 -20.07 12.78 -12.15
CA GLN A 29 -20.51 13.03 -13.53
C GLN A 29 -19.38 13.58 -14.42
N THR A 30 -18.57 14.48 -13.86
CA THR A 30 -17.39 15.02 -14.54
C THR A 30 -16.39 13.90 -14.83
N CYS A 31 -16.08 13.05 -13.85
CA CYS A 31 -15.23 11.87 -14.03
C CYS A 31 -15.83 10.86 -15.02
N MET A 32 -17.15 10.63 -15.01
CA MET A 32 -17.79 9.75 -15.97
C MET A 32 -17.65 10.26 -17.41
N THR A 33 -17.72 11.58 -17.61
CA THR A 33 -17.51 12.20 -18.93
C THR A 33 -16.10 11.97 -19.43
N THR A 34 -15.07 12.14 -18.59
CA THR A 34 -13.66 11.91 -18.97
C THR A 34 -13.35 10.43 -19.23
N LEU A 35 -14.03 9.51 -18.54
CA LEU A 35 -13.87 8.07 -18.75
C LEU A 35 -14.67 7.52 -19.93
N SER A 36 -15.70 8.22 -20.41
CA SER A 36 -16.61 7.73 -21.46
C SER A 36 -15.92 7.48 -22.81
N SER A 37 -14.80 8.16 -23.09
CA SER A 37 -14.00 7.97 -24.31
C SER A 37 -12.92 6.89 -24.18
N LYS A 38 -12.82 6.22 -23.03
CA LYS A 38 -11.79 5.20 -22.74
C LYS A 38 -12.39 3.79 -22.71
N ILE A 39 -11.52 2.79 -22.73
CA ILE A 39 -11.88 1.35 -22.71
C ILE A 39 -12.79 0.97 -21.52
N VAL A 40 -12.73 1.74 -20.44
CA VAL A 40 -13.48 1.55 -19.20
C VAL A 40 -14.94 2.04 -19.24
N ASN A 41 -15.46 2.47 -20.40
CA ASN A 41 -16.82 2.99 -20.53
C ASN A 41 -17.91 2.03 -19.97
N ARG A 42 -17.68 0.71 -20.01
CA ARG A 42 -18.60 -0.29 -19.44
C ARG A 42 -18.76 -0.20 -17.91
N CYS A 43 -17.69 0.17 -17.21
CA CYS A 43 -17.64 0.24 -15.74
C CYS A 43 -17.35 1.68 -15.27
N LYS A 44 -17.73 2.68 -16.07
CA LYS A 44 -17.32 4.08 -15.81
C LYS A 44 -17.85 4.67 -14.53
N ARG A 45 -18.99 4.19 -14.00
CA ARG A 45 -19.57 4.72 -12.76
C ARG A 45 -18.73 4.33 -11.55
N THR A 46 -18.48 3.04 -11.35
CA THR A 46 -17.65 2.54 -10.25
C THR A 46 -16.24 3.13 -10.31
N LEU A 47 -15.65 3.16 -11.51
CA LEU A 47 -14.33 3.75 -11.73
C LEU A 47 -14.29 5.28 -11.63
N ALA A 48 -15.42 5.98 -11.72
CA ALA A 48 -15.51 7.42 -11.45
C ALA A 48 -15.68 7.71 -9.97
N GLU A 49 -16.43 6.88 -9.23
CA GLU A 49 -16.65 7.07 -7.79
C GLU A 49 -15.37 6.84 -6.97
N ILE A 50 -14.54 5.87 -7.33
CA ILE A 50 -13.29 5.53 -6.64
C ILE A 50 -12.34 6.74 -6.51
N PRO A 51 -11.91 7.41 -7.61
CA PRO A 51 -11.00 8.54 -7.53
C PRO A 51 -11.62 9.74 -6.81
N VAL A 52 -12.93 9.98 -6.97
CA VAL A 52 -13.62 11.07 -6.26
C VAL A 52 -13.57 10.82 -4.74
N LYS A 53 -13.90 9.61 -4.29
CA LYS A 53 -13.82 9.23 -2.87
C LYS A 53 -12.38 9.28 -2.34
N ALA A 54 -11.39 8.84 -3.13
CA ALA A 54 -9.98 8.88 -2.75
C ALA A 54 -9.48 10.31 -2.53
N VAL A 55 -9.82 11.24 -3.44
CA VAL A 55 -9.45 12.65 -3.32
C VAL A 55 -10.15 13.32 -2.13
N LEU A 56 -11.43 13.05 -1.92
CA LEU A 56 -12.19 13.59 -0.78
C LEU A 56 -11.67 13.10 0.57
N ALA A 57 -11.03 11.94 0.64
CA ALA A 57 -10.41 11.43 1.87
C ALA A 57 -9.11 12.17 2.26
N VAL A 58 -8.48 12.86 1.30
CA VAL A 58 -7.15 13.47 1.44
C VAL A 58 -7.18 15.00 1.31
N VAL A 59 -8.25 15.55 0.74
CA VAL A 59 -8.39 17.00 0.49
C VAL A 59 -8.30 17.81 1.78
N ASP A 60 -7.51 18.88 1.72
CA ASP A 60 -7.51 19.94 2.72
C ASP A 60 -8.45 21.06 2.24
N LEU A 61 -9.63 21.15 2.85
CA LEU A 61 -10.65 22.14 2.48
C LEU A 61 -10.26 23.57 2.87
N GLU A 62 -9.40 23.75 3.87
CA GLU A 62 -8.94 25.09 4.28
C GLU A 62 -7.93 25.64 3.28
N ARG A 63 -6.98 24.81 2.88
CA ARG A 63 -5.97 25.15 1.86
C ARG A 63 -6.50 25.05 0.43
N LYS A 64 -7.64 24.38 0.23
CA LYS A 64 -8.21 24.02 -1.08
C LYS A 64 -7.19 23.31 -1.96
N ASP A 65 -6.43 22.41 -1.34
CA ASP A 65 -5.34 21.69 -1.99
C ASP A 65 -5.47 20.18 -1.73
N VAL A 66 -4.93 19.39 -2.65
CA VAL A 66 -4.94 17.93 -2.59
C VAL A 66 -3.52 17.44 -2.78
N ASN A 67 -2.98 16.80 -1.74
CA ASN A 67 -1.69 16.14 -1.87
C ASN A 67 -1.87 14.76 -2.53
N LEU A 68 -1.55 14.67 -3.82
CA LEU A 68 -1.64 13.44 -4.60
C LEU A 68 -0.64 12.36 -4.14
N ASP A 69 0.43 12.71 -3.42
CA ASP A 69 1.39 11.72 -2.90
C ASP A 69 0.78 10.79 -1.84
N LEU A 70 -0.33 11.22 -1.21
CA LEU A 70 -1.09 10.41 -0.26
C LEU A 70 -2.04 9.42 -0.94
N ILE A 71 -2.20 9.49 -2.27
CA ILE A 71 -3.05 8.60 -3.05
C ILE A 71 -2.15 7.73 -3.94
N LYS A 72 -2.10 6.43 -3.64
CA LYS A 72 -1.35 5.47 -4.45
C LYS A 72 -2.28 4.69 -5.37
N VAL A 73 -2.00 4.72 -6.68
CA VAL A 73 -2.67 3.86 -7.66
C VAL A 73 -1.88 2.56 -7.79
N GLU A 74 -2.42 1.46 -7.25
CA GLU A 74 -1.81 0.14 -7.32
C GLU A 74 -2.56 -0.74 -8.33
N GLY A 75 -1.84 -1.25 -9.34
CA GLY A 75 -2.41 -2.14 -10.35
C GLY A 75 -1.86 -3.56 -10.18
N LYS A 76 -2.74 -4.53 -9.98
CA LYS A 76 -2.41 -5.96 -10.04
C LYS A 76 -2.93 -6.59 -11.32
N VAL A 77 -2.12 -7.42 -11.96
CA VAL A 77 -2.51 -8.17 -13.14
C VAL A 77 -3.35 -9.37 -12.75
N GLY A 78 -4.35 -9.70 -13.58
CA GLY A 78 -5.35 -10.72 -13.30
C GLY A 78 -6.63 -10.12 -12.71
N GLY A 79 -7.75 -10.86 -12.83
CA GLY A 79 -9.07 -10.37 -12.43
C GLY A 79 -9.80 -9.58 -13.52
N LYS A 80 -10.90 -8.93 -13.15
CA LYS A 80 -11.74 -8.09 -14.02
C LYS A 80 -11.61 -6.61 -13.64
N LEU A 81 -11.96 -5.73 -14.57
CA LEU A 81 -12.04 -4.28 -14.29
C LEU A 81 -13.04 -3.94 -13.18
N GLU A 82 -14.08 -4.77 -13.03
CA GLU A 82 -15.11 -4.65 -12.01
C GLU A 82 -14.59 -4.91 -10.59
N ASP A 83 -13.46 -5.62 -10.45
CA ASP A 83 -12.84 -5.97 -9.16
C ASP A 83 -11.96 -4.83 -8.61
N THR A 84 -12.05 -3.63 -9.21
CA THR A 84 -11.30 -2.46 -8.74
C THR A 84 -11.99 -1.85 -7.52
N GLU A 85 -11.25 -1.70 -6.43
CA GLU A 85 -11.78 -1.20 -5.16
C GLU A 85 -10.90 -0.09 -4.57
N LEU A 86 -11.50 0.78 -3.76
CA LEU A 86 -10.79 1.78 -2.97
C LEU A 86 -10.40 1.19 -1.63
N ILE A 87 -9.11 1.23 -1.30
CA ILE A 87 -8.58 0.73 -0.03
C ILE A 87 -8.20 1.93 0.84
N PHE A 88 -8.88 2.07 1.99
CA PHE A 88 -8.54 3.06 3.01
C PHE A 88 -7.36 2.56 3.85
N GLY A 89 -6.16 2.64 3.28
CA GLY A 89 -4.94 2.15 3.92
C GLY A 89 -3.83 1.92 2.91
N ILE A 90 -2.96 0.95 3.21
CA ILE A 90 -1.79 0.63 2.39
C ILE A 90 -1.93 -0.78 1.85
N VAL A 91 -1.71 -0.93 0.55
CA VAL A 91 -1.55 -2.23 -0.11
C VAL A 91 -0.07 -2.55 -0.17
N VAL A 92 0.32 -3.70 0.39
CA VAL A 92 1.68 -4.22 0.30
C VAL A 92 1.63 -5.49 -0.51
N ASP A 93 2.30 -5.51 -1.67
CA ASP A 93 2.39 -6.71 -2.49
C ASP A 93 3.48 -7.65 -1.95
N LYS A 94 3.12 -8.42 -0.93
CA LYS A 94 4.01 -9.39 -0.30
C LYS A 94 3.27 -10.67 0.09
N ASP A 95 3.88 -11.80 -0.23
CA ASP A 95 3.40 -13.11 0.20
C ASP A 95 3.71 -13.36 1.68
N MET A 96 2.83 -14.11 2.34
CA MET A 96 3.10 -14.65 3.67
C MET A 96 4.25 -15.65 3.62
N SER A 97 5.12 -15.62 4.64
CA SER A 97 6.33 -16.44 4.65
C SER A 97 6.05 -17.94 4.60
N HIS A 98 4.96 -18.39 5.23
CA HIS A 98 4.56 -19.79 5.28
C HIS A 98 3.07 -19.96 4.94
N PRO A 99 2.67 -20.97 4.15
CA PRO A 99 1.28 -21.16 3.71
C PRO A 99 0.30 -21.47 4.85
N HIS A 100 0.80 -21.97 5.98
CA HIS A 100 -0.01 -22.24 7.19
C HIS A 100 -0.24 -20.98 8.05
N MET A 101 0.32 -19.83 7.69
CA MET A 101 0.02 -18.57 8.38
C MET A 101 -1.43 -18.15 8.08
N PRO A 102 -2.12 -17.52 9.05
CA PRO A 102 -3.46 -16.98 8.83
C PRO A 102 -3.47 -16.00 7.65
N LYS A 103 -4.42 -16.18 6.74
CA LYS A 103 -4.60 -15.28 5.57
C LYS A 103 -5.41 -14.03 5.89
N GLN A 104 -6.19 -14.08 6.96
CA GLN A 104 -7.03 -12.99 7.43
C GLN A 104 -6.85 -12.85 8.93
N MET A 105 -6.83 -11.61 9.40
CA MET A 105 -6.63 -11.27 10.80
C MET A 105 -7.37 -9.99 11.11
N GLU A 106 -8.17 -10.02 12.18
CA GLU A 106 -8.89 -8.86 12.70
C GLU A 106 -8.17 -8.30 13.92
N ASN A 107 -8.22 -6.98 14.12
CA ASN A 107 -7.57 -6.28 15.25
C ASN A 107 -6.07 -6.58 15.40
N ALA A 108 -5.36 -6.72 14.27
CA ALA A 108 -3.93 -7.02 14.24
C ALA A 108 -3.10 -5.85 14.77
N LYS A 109 -2.13 -6.14 15.65
CA LYS A 109 -1.08 -5.19 16.03
C LYS A 109 0.10 -5.33 15.08
N LEU A 110 0.37 -4.27 14.32
CA LEU A 110 1.42 -4.22 13.30
C LEU A 110 2.75 -3.75 13.90
N ALA A 111 3.82 -4.50 13.68
CA ALA A 111 5.19 -4.05 13.91
C ALA A 111 5.93 -3.88 12.59
N ILE A 112 6.42 -2.67 12.32
CA ILE A 112 7.21 -2.36 11.13
C ILE A 112 8.68 -2.31 11.53
N LEU A 113 9.47 -3.22 10.98
CA LEU A 113 10.88 -3.38 11.31
C LEU A 113 11.75 -3.13 10.09
N THR A 114 12.78 -2.31 10.29
CA THR A 114 13.84 -2.09 9.29
C THR A 114 14.97 -3.12 9.41
N CYS A 115 15.04 -3.87 10.51
CA CYS A 115 16.03 -4.91 10.72
C CYS A 115 15.66 -6.23 10.02
N SER A 116 16.68 -6.97 9.60
CA SER A 116 16.53 -8.33 9.06
C SER A 116 16.32 -9.35 10.18
N PHE A 117 15.44 -10.32 9.95
CA PHE A 117 15.45 -11.59 10.69
C PHE A 117 16.49 -12.50 10.08
N GLU A 118 17.76 -12.26 10.39
CA GLU A 118 18.88 -13.12 10.00
C GLU A 118 19.85 -13.25 11.17
N PRO A 119 20.60 -14.37 11.27
CA PRO A 119 21.72 -14.46 12.18
C PRO A 119 22.73 -13.36 11.84
N PRO A 120 23.39 -12.75 12.85
CA PRO A 120 24.31 -11.67 12.63
C PRO A 120 25.44 -12.14 11.71
N LYS A 121 25.56 -11.51 10.53
CA LYS A 121 26.72 -11.71 9.67
C LYS A 121 27.86 -10.91 10.28
N PRO A 122 28.99 -11.55 10.62
CA PRO A 122 30.12 -10.78 11.08
C PRO A 122 30.63 -9.88 9.94
N GLU A 123 30.98 -8.63 10.26
CA GLU A 123 31.41 -7.64 9.26
C GLU A 123 32.72 -8.04 8.57
N THR A 124 33.54 -8.80 9.26
CA THR A 124 34.79 -9.40 8.77
C THR A 124 34.54 -10.75 8.09
N LYS A 125 35.33 -11.07 7.06
CA LYS A 125 35.27 -12.38 6.38
C LYS A 125 35.71 -13.50 7.33
N HIS A 126 34.76 -14.07 8.06
CA HIS A 126 34.97 -15.29 8.83
C HIS A 126 34.55 -16.50 8.02
N LYS A 127 35.47 -17.47 7.89
CA LYS A 127 35.13 -18.81 7.45
C LYS A 127 34.72 -19.61 8.68
N VAL A 128 33.55 -20.23 8.61
CA VAL A 128 33.10 -21.19 9.63
C VAL A 128 33.48 -22.57 9.11
N ASP A 129 34.58 -23.13 9.63
CA ASP A 129 35.01 -24.48 9.31
C ASP A 129 34.31 -25.46 10.25
N ILE A 130 33.57 -26.42 9.68
CA ILE A 130 32.77 -27.39 10.42
C ILE A 130 33.39 -28.78 10.20
N ASP A 131 34.20 -29.22 11.18
CA ASP A 131 34.96 -30.47 11.06
C ASP A 131 34.16 -31.73 11.44
N THR A 132 33.08 -31.57 12.22
CA THR A 132 32.33 -32.68 12.81
C THR A 132 30.83 -32.46 12.75
N VAL A 133 30.07 -33.55 12.67
CA VAL A 133 28.61 -33.54 12.62
C VAL A 133 28.01 -32.93 13.89
N GLU A 134 28.64 -33.14 15.06
CA GLU A 134 28.19 -32.57 16.33
C GLU A 134 28.28 -31.04 16.36
N LYS A 135 29.38 -30.47 15.82
CA LYS A 135 29.53 -29.01 15.67
C LYS A 135 28.46 -28.45 14.73
N PHE A 136 28.13 -29.15 13.65
CA PHE A 136 27.05 -28.75 12.74
C PHE A 136 25.69 -28.70 13.43
N GLN A 137 25.35 -29.74 14.21
CA GLN A 137 24.09 -29.80 14.96
C GLN A 137 24.01 -28.69 16.02
N THR A 138 25.12 -28.42 16.71
CA THR A 138 25.20 -27.36 17.73
C THR A 138 24.97 -25.98 17.11
N LEU A 139 25.62 -25.69 15.97
CA LEU A 139 25.44 -24.44 15.23
C LEU A 139 23.98 -24.26 14.79
N ARG A 140 23.37 -25.32 14.25
CA ARG A 140 21.96 -25.30 13.85
C ARG A 140 21.03 -25.00 15.04
N HIS A 141 21.33 -25.54 16.22
CA HIS A 141 20.56 -25.23 17.43
C HIS A 141 20.74 -23.79 17.91
N GLN A 142 21.96 -23.24 17.78
CA GLN A 142 22.22 -21.84 18.12
C GLN A 142 21.49 -20.88 17.17
N GLU A 143 21.52 -21.15 15.87
CA GLU A 143 20.76 -20.38 14.87
C GLU A 143 19.27 -20.41 15.19
N GLN A 144 18.71 -21.60 15.48
CA GLN A 144 17.29 -21.74 15.82
C GLN A 144 16.92 -20.96 17.09
N LYS A 145 17.73 -21.04 18.15
CA LYS A 145 17.52 -20.27 19.38
C LYS A 145 17.53 -18.77 19.14
N TYR A 146 18.44 -18.27 18.30
CA TYR A 146 18.50 -16.84 17.98
C TYR A 146 17.20 -16.36 17.32
N PHE A 147 16.65 -17.14 16.39
CA PHE A 147 15.34 -16.84 15.80
C PHE A 147 14.20 -16.89 16.81
N ASP A 148 14.16 -17.91 17.66
CA ASP A 148 13.13 -18.06 18.69
C ASP A 148 13.14 -16.86 19.66
N GLU A 149 14.33 -16.37 20.05
CA GLU A 149 14.48 -15.17 20.88
C GLU A 149 13.96 -13.90 20.17
N MET A 150 14.26 -13.71 18.88
CA MET A 150 13.75 -12.57 18.12
C MET A 150 12.22 -12.60 18.00
N VAL A 151 11.65 -13.78 17.74
CA VAL A 151 10.20 -13.97 17.67
C VAL A 151 9.56 -13.74 19.04
N GLN A 152 10.19 -14.21 20.12
CA GLN A 152 9.68 -14.03 21.47
C GLN A 152 9.62 -12.54 21.83
N LYS A 153 10.66 -11.75 21.51
CA LYS A 153 10.62 -10.29 21.70
C LYS A 153 9.44 -9.63 20.97
N CYS A 154 9.12 -10.08 19.77
CA CYS A 154 7.96 -9.57 19.02
C CYS A 154 6.64 -9.94 19.69
N LYS A 155 6.54 -11.16 20.23
CA LYS A 155 5.37 -11.64 20.99
C LYS A 155 5.19 -10.91 22.30
N ASP A 156 6.27 -10.62 23.02
CA ASP A 156 6.25 -9.93 24.31
C ASP A 156 5.71 -8.50 24.18
N VAL A 157 5.99 -7.83 23.05
CA VAL A 157 5.40 -6.53 22.68
C VAL A 157 3.91 -6.65 22.32
N GLY A 158 3.42 -7.87 22.06
CA GLY A 158 2.05 -8.15 21.68
C GLY A 158 1.75 -7.93 20.19
N SER A 159 2.78 -7.87 19.35
CA SER A 159 2.61 -7.68 17.90
C SER A 159 2.07 -8.95 17.26
N THR A 160 0.99 -8.82 16.48
CA THR A 160 0.32 -9.94 15.82
C THR A 160 0.81 -10.14 14.38
N LEU A 161 1.24 -9.07 13.72
CA LEU A 161 1.81 -9.10 12.37
C LEU A 161 3.07 -8.25 12.31
N VAL A 162 4.15 -8.82 11.77
CA VAL A 162 5.45 -8.18 11.65
C VAL A 162 5.81 -8.01 10.17
N ILE A 163 6.10 -6.78 9.76
CA ILE A 163 6.51 -6.44 8.41
C ILE A 163 7.98 -6.03 8.46
N CYS A 164 8.83 -6.75 7.73
CA CYS A 164 10.26 -6.47 7.65
C CYS A 164 10.64 -5.95 6.28
N GLN A 165 11.46 -4.90 6.23
CA GLN A 165 11.98 -4.36 4.97
C GLN A 165 12.90 -5.36 4.25
N CYS A 166 13.80 -5.99 5.00
CA CYS A 166 14.65 -7.06 4.49
C CYS A 166 13.90 -8.39 4.57
N GLY A 167 13.78 -9.07 3.42
CA GLY A 167 13.08 -10.35 3.34
C GLY A 167 13.72 -11.44 4.20
N PHE A 168 12.95 -12.47 4.50
CA PHE A 168 13.44 -13.68 5.16
C PHE A 168 14.23 -14.51 4.15
N ARG A 169 15.49 -14.87 4.44
CA ARG A 169 16.18 -15.91 3.67
C ARG A 169 15.57 -17.26 4.04
N ARG A 170 14.94 -17.91 3.07
CA ARG A 170 14.55 -19.33 3.18
C ARG A 170 15.77 -20.23 3.20
#